data_AF-A0A0S2SF39-F1
#
_entry.id   AF-A0A0S2SF39-F1
#
_cell.length_a   1.000
_cell.length_b   1.000
_cell.length_c   1.000
_cell.angle_alpha   90.00
_cell.angle_beta   90.00
_cell.angle_gamma   90.00
#
_symmetry.space_group_name_H-M   'P 1'
#
loop_
_entity.id
_entity.type
_entity.pdbx_description
1 polymer ?
#
loop_
_entity_poly.entity_id
_entity_poly.type
_entity_poly.pdbx_seq_one_letter_code
_entity_poly.pdbx_strand_id
1 'polypeptide(L)' 'MQLSDQEGNSMILVAGDQFVIPAGFRGTWETIETCRKIYVIFEPSEQS' A
#
# COMPACT_ATOMS: atom_id res chain seq x y z
N MET A 1 5.03 -9.55 0.96
CA MET A 1 3.58 -9.21 0.88
C MET A 1 3.23 -8.82 -0.55
N GLN A 2 1.97 -8.93 -0.96
CA GLN A 2 1.54 -8.61 -2.32
C GLN A 2 0.48 -7.50 -2.31
N LEU A 3 0.66 -6.52 -3.19
CA LEU A 3 -0.29 -5.44 -3.45
C LEU A 3 -0.80 -5.60 -4.88
N SER A 4 -2.12 -5.66 -5.05
CA SER A 4 -2.77 -5.82 -6.35
C SER A 4 -3.82 -4.72 -6.54
N ASP A 5 -3.90 -4.14 -7.73
CA ASP A 5 -4.92 -3.14 -8.08
C ASP A 5 -6.10 -3.76 -8.84
N GLN A 6 -7.11 -2.94 -9.16
CA GLN A 6 -8.28 -3.38 -9.92
C GLN A 6 -8.05 -3.49 -11.43
N GLU A 7 -6.92 -3.02 -11.94
CA GLU A 7 -6.55 -3.08 -13.36
C GLU A 7 -5.76 -4.37 -13.68
N GLY A 8 -5.49 -5.20 -12.67
CA GLY A 8 -4.78 -6.48 -12.80
C GLY A 8 -3.28 -6.37 -12.59
N ASN A 9 -2.76 -5.19 -12.23
CA ASN A 9 -1.34 -5.06 -11.87
C ASN A 9 -1.10 -5.59 -10.46
N SER A 10 0.09 -6.12 -10.23
CA SER A 10 0.49 -6.63 -8.91
C SER A 10 1.98 -6.42 -8.67
N MET A 11 2.34 -6.16 -7.42
CA MET A 11 3.73 -6.06 -6.97
C MET A 11 3.96 -6.86 -5.70
N ILE A 12 5.16 -7.45 -5.60
CA ILE A 12 5.65 -8.10 -4.38
C ILE A 12 6.54 -7.12 -3.65
N LEU A 13 6.24 -6.89 -2.37
CA LEU A 13 7.03 -6.06 -1.47
C LEU A 13 7.78 -6.96 -0.49
N VAL A 14 9.08 -6.72 -0.37
CA VAL A 14 9.99 -7.43 0.53
C VAL A 14 10.62 -6.46 1.55
N ALA A 15 11.36 -7.01 2.51
CA ALA A 15 12.03 -6.21 3.53
C ALA A 15 13.04 -5.23 2.90
N GLY A 16 12.93 -3.95 3.25
CA GLY A 16 13.77 -2.88 2.72
C GLY A 16 13.09 -2.04 1.64
N ASP A 17 12.01 -2.53 1.02
CA ASP A 17 11.29 -1.77 0.01
C ASP A 17 10.58 -0.55 0.60
N GLN A 18 10.57 0.53 -0.18
CA GLN A 18 9.81 1.75 0.09
C GLN A 18 8.86 2.00 -1.08
N PHE A 19 7.59 2.27 -0.77
CA PHE A 19 6.55 2.49 -1.77
C PHE A 19 5.49 3.44 -1.24
N VAL A 20 4.69 4.00 -2.14
CA VAL A 20 3.58 4.91 -1.82
C VAL A 20 2.29 4.33 -2.37
N ILE A 21 1.23 4.35 -1.56
CA ILE A 21 -0.13 4.09 -2.03
C ILE A 21 -0.78 5.46 -2.30
N PRO A 22 -1.10 5.81 -3.56
CA PRO A 22 -1.71 7.09 -3.86
C PRO A 22 -3.13 7.19 -3.28
N ALA A 23 -3.56 8.41 -2.97
CA ALA A 23 -4.94 8.67 -2.56
C ALA A 23 -5.91 8.16 -3.65
N GLY A 24 -6.98 7.49 -3.23
CA GLY A 24 -7.96 6.89 -4.14
C GLY A 24 -7.56 5.52 -4.72
N PHE A 25 -6.39 4.98 -4.36
CA PHE A 25 -6.02 3.59 -4.71
C PHE A 25 -7.11 2.61 -4.27
N ARG A 26 -7.46 1.67 -5.15
CA ARG A 26 -8.38 0.57 -4.89
C ARG A 26 -7.71 -0.73 -5.27
N GLY A 27 -7.62 -1.64 -4.31
CA GLY A 27 -6.89 -2.88 -4.49
C GLY A 27 -6.92 -3.74 -3.24
N THR A 28 -6.19 -4.85 -3.31
CA THR A 28 -6.06 -5.80 -2.22
C THR A 28 -4.65 -5.81 -1.66
N TRP A 29 -4.58 -6.10 -0.37
CA TRP A 29 -3.33 -6.29 0.35
C TRP A 29 -3.30 -7.69 0.92
N GLU A 30 -2.32 -8.49 0.51
CA GLU A 30 -2.15 -9.85 0.98
C GLU A 30 -0.86 -10.02 1.78
N THR A 31 -1.01 -10.46 3.03
CA THR A 31 0.11 -10.81 3.91
C THR A 31 0.48 -12.27 3.68
N ILE A 32 1.46 -12.50 2.81
CA ILE A 32 1.95 -13.85 2.45
C ILE A 32 2.64 -14.55 3.63
N GLU A 33 3.44 -13.80 4.40
CA GLU A 33 4.16 -14.27 5.58
C GLU A 33 4.15 -13.21 6.68
N THR A 34 4.37 -13.62 7.93
CA THR A 34 4.40 -12.71 9.08
C THR A 34 5.47 -11.64 8.89
N CYS A 35 5.04 -10.38 8.86
CA CYS A 35 5.91 -9.25 8.59
C CYS A 35 5.58 -8.07 9.52
N ARG A 36 6.49 -7.10 9.56
CA ARG A 36 6.27 -5.78 10.19
C ARG A 36 6.51 -4.71 9.15
N LYS A 37 5.71 -3.64 9.20
CA LYS A 37 5.83 -2.48 8.30
C LYS A 37 5.70 -1.19 9.09
N ILE A 38 6.45 -0.18 8.65
CA ILE A 38 6.26 1.20 9.09
C ILE A 38 5.33 1.85 8.07
N TYR A 39 4.33 2.60 8.55
CA TYR A 39 3.41 3.32 7.68
C TYR A 39 3.29 4.78 8.12
N VAL A 40 3.09 5.65 7.14
CA VAL A 40 2.76 7.06 7.34
C VAL A 40 1.55 7.33 6.46
N ILE A 41 0.50 7.92 7.04
CA ILE A 41 -0.71 8.32 6.32
C ILE A 41 -0.77 9.83 6.38
N PHE A 42 -0.91 10.46 5.22
CA PHE A 42 -1.13 11.88 5.10
C PHE A 42 -2.60 12.13 4.79
N GLU A 43 -3.28 12.88 5.66
CA GLU A 43 -4.64 13.37 5.43
C GLU A 43 -4.57 14.89 5.26
N PRO A 44 -4.96 15.44 4.09
CA PRO A 44 -5.03 16.89 3.93
C PRO A 44 -6.10 17.46 4.87
N SER A 45 -5.80 18.58 5.52
CA SER A 45 -6.79 19.29 6.34
C SER A 45 -7.96 19.75 5.48
N GLU A 46 -9.19 19.42 5.87
CA GLU A 46 -10.39 19.96 5.22
C GLU A 46 -10.39 21.49 5.34
N GLN A 47 -10.27 22.19 4.22
CA GLN A 47 -10.59 23.62 4.13
C GLN A 47 -12.07 23.70 3.76
N SER A 48 -12.91 23.98 4.77
CA SER A 48 -14.32 24.35 4.60
C SER A 48 -14.48 25.74 3.98
#